data_AF-A0A7C3YJC2-F1
#
_entry.id   AF-A0A7C3YJC2-F1
#
_cell.length_a   1.000
_cell.length_b   1.000
_cell.length_c   1.000
_cell.angle_alpha   90.00
_cell.angle_beta   90.00
_cell.angle_gamma   90.00
#
_symmetry.space_group_name_H-M   'P 1'
#
loop_
_entity.id
_entity.type
_entity.pdbx_description
1 polymer ?
#
loop_
_entity_poly.entity_id
_entity_poly.type
_entity_poly.pdbx_seq_one_letter_code
_entity_poly.pdbx_strand_id
1 'polypeptide(L)'
;MNVKLKLSAGKSLLVDGPASLTFEEGEAQILGAPLGKHEKLVVKDGVRLPLDPVKECALTLNITDEKQFLIVDSPTIPSSWINVAAELVERNMDKVMVLGAVDAGKSSLCTYLSNFFFREVGEAYILDLDLGQSDLGPPTTLGLGMLRGFVKSLSEASLLALYFIGSTAPHRAMSKVFRGVVKLTSRSTTPLIVNTDGWISDELAVSYKFRLMDLIGPKAVVALGEEVYELLTTSKVTAFKAQPPIHVLKRSREDRRLSRERRFYEFLKNGRIRV
;
A
#
# COMPACT_ATOMS: atom_id res chain seq x y z
N MET A 1 2.19 -5.78 27.72
CA MET A 1 0.89 -5.46 28.33
C MET A 1 -0.20 -6.02 27.44
N ASN A 2 -1.19 -6.71 28.01
CA ASN A 2 -2.33 -7.22 27.26
C ASN A 2 -3.54 -6.31 27.52
N VAL A 3 -4.06 -5.69 26.47
CA VAL A 3 -5.20 -4.77 26.55
C VAL A 3 -6.37 -5.38 25.80
N LYS A 4 -7.48 -5.63 26.49
CA LYS A 4 -8.73 -6.11 25.86
C LYS A 4 -9.58 -4.90 25.48
N LEU A 5 -10.01 -4.86 24.23
CA LEU A 5 -10.84 -3.78 23.69
C LEU A 5 -12.14 -4.34 23.13
N LYS A 6 -13.22 -3.58 23.33
CA LYS A 6 -14.48 -3.72 22.60
C LYS A 6 -14.69 -2.45 21.80
N LEU A 7 -14.94 -2.60 20.51
CA LEU A 7 -15.13 -1.51 19.58
C LEU A 7 -16.43 -1.71 18.82
N SER A 8 -17.03 -0.60 18.38
CA SER A 8 -18.25 -0.57 17.58
C SER A 8 -18.01 0.23 16.31
N ALA A 9 -18.92 0.08 15.33
CA ALA A 9 -18.88 0.87 14.11
C ALA A 9 -18.74 2.38 14.42
N GLY A 10 -17.89 3.06 13.64
CA GLY A 10 -17.55 4.48 13.83
C GLY A 10 -16.39 4.76 14.78
N LYS A 11 -15.92 3.76 15.56
CA LYS A 11 -14.73 3.88 16.42
C LYS A 11 -13.61 3.00 15.93
N SER A 12 -12.66 3.59 15.22
CA SER A 12 -11.59 2.83 14.59
C SER A 12 -10.35 2.79 15.46
N LEU A 13 -9.58 1.73 15.29
CA LEU A 13 -8.35 1.47 16.03
C LEU A 13 -7.14 1.67 15.12
N LEU A 14 -6.17 2.42 15.62
CA LEU A 14 -4.84 2.54 15.03
C LEU A 14 -3.84 1.89 15.98
N VAL A 15 -3.03 0.97 15.48
CA VAL A 15 -1.98 0.30 16.27
C VAL A 15 -0.62 0.51 15.62
N ASP A 16 0.34 1.04 16.36
CA ASP A 16 1.74 1.22 15.95
C ASP A 16 2.60 0.05 16.41
N GLY A 17 3.32 -0.55 15.47
CA GLY A 17 4.25 -1.62 15.77
C GLY A 17 5.54 -1.11 16.44
N PRO A 18 6.27 -2.00 17.14
CA PRO A 18 6.04 -3.44 17.23
C PRO A 18 4.91 -3.80 18.21
N ALA A 19 3.89 -4.50 17.71
CA ALA A 19 2.73 -4.94 18.50
C ALA A 19 2.13 -6.21 17.89
N SER A 20 1.23 -6.87 18.61
CA SER A 20 0.36 -7.89 18.03
C SER A 20 -1.08 -7.73 18.49
N LEU A 21 -2.00 -8.21 17.66
CA LEU A 21 -3.43 -8.14 17.86
C LEU A 21 -4.00 -9.54 17.69
N THR A 22 -4.92 -9.96 18.55
CA THR A 22 -5.78 -11.12 18.34
C THR A 22 -7.21 -10.63 18.21
N PHE A 23 -7.83 -10.88 17.06
CA PHE A 23 -9.23 -10.55 16.83
C PHE A 23 -10.08 -11.69 17.40
N GLU A 24 -10.86 -11.44 18.43
CA GLU A 24 -11.56 -12.53 19.15
C GLU A 24 -12.89 -12.87 18.47
N GLU A 25 -13.72 -11.87 18.21
CA GLU A 25 -15.06 -12.03 17.64
C GLU A 25 -15.63 -10.70 17.11
N GLY A 26 -16.71 -10.82 16.32
CA GLY A 26 -17.41 -9.69 15.71
C GLY A 26 -17.06 -9.51 14.23
N GLU A 27 -17.32 -8.32 13.70
CA GLU A 27 -17.03 -7.97 12.30
C GLU A 27 -16.19 -6.68 12.23
N ALA A 28 -14.99 -6.79 11.68
CA ALA A 28 -14.09 -5.67 11.44
C ALA A 28 -13.26 -5.90 10.18
N GLN A 29 -12.65 -4.83 9.68
CA GLN A 29 -11.80 -4.88 8.49
C GLN A 29 -10.52 -4.06 8.66
N ILE A 30 -9.52 -4.41 7.86
CA ILE A 30 -8.26 -3.67 7.71
C ILE A 30 -8.11 -3.35 6.23
N LEU A 31 -8.23 -2.08 5.84
CA LEU A 31 -8.10 -1.65 4.45
C LEU A 31 -8.95 -2.51 3.49
N GLY A 32 -10.21 -2.80 3.87
CA GLY A 32 -11.13 -3.61 3.07
C GLY A 32 -10.97 -5.14 3.20
N ALA A 33 -9.94 -5.63 3.90
CA ALA A 33 -9.80 -7.05 4.22
C ALA A 33 -10.61 -7.40 5.48
N PRO A 34 -11.57 -8.33 5.44
CA PRO A 34 -12.30 -8.77 6.62
C PRO A 34 -11.38 -9.55 7.57
N LEU A 35 -11.67 -9.46 8.87
CA LEU A 35 -10.96 -10.23 9.91
C LEU A 35 -11.70 -11.53 10.25
N GLY A 36 -10.92 -12.61 10.38
CA GLY A 36 -11.41 -13.91 10.81
C GLY A 36 -11.46 -14.06 12.32
N LYS A 37 -12.38 -14.89 12.83
CA LYS A 37 -12.47 -15.22 14.26
C LYS A 37 -11.14 -15.83 14.77
N HIS A 38 -10.65 -15.34 15.90
CA HIS A 38 -9.36 -15.71 16.51
C HIS A 38 -8.12 -15.45 15.63
N GLU A 39 -8.23 -14.60 14.62
CA GLU A 39 -7.11 -14.24 13.76
C GLU A 39 -6.05 -13.46 14.54
N LYS A 40 -4.78 -13.87 14.39
CA LYS A 40 -3.63 -13.21 15.01
C LYS A 40 -2.87 -12.39 13.98
N LEU A 41 -2.60 -11.14 14.32
CA LEU A 41 -1.90 -10.18 13.47
C LEU A 41 -0.66 -9.67 14.19
N VAL A 42 0.40 -9.47 13.41
CA VAL A 42 1.64 -8.83 13.87
C VAL A 42 1.76 -7.47 13.20
N VAL A 43 1.86 -6.43 14.01
CA VAL A 43 2.17 -5.08 13.54
C VAL A 43 3.68 -4.89 13.64
N LYS A 44 4.34 -4.86 12.48
CA LYS A 44 5.79 -4.67 12.39
C LYS A 44 6.17 -3.27 12.85
N ASP A 45 7.37 -3.15 13.39
CA ASP A 45 7.97 -1.86 13.75
C ASP A 45 7.91 -0.85 12.60
N GLY A 46 7.58 0.40 12.93
CA GLY A 46 7.39 1.48 11.98
C GLY A 46 6.15 1.34 11.08
N VAL A 47 5.28 0.35 11.30
CA VAL A 47 4.00 0.18 10.60
C VAL A 47 2.85 0.55 11.53
N ARG A 48 1.88 1.29 10.98
CA ARG A 48 0.59 1.54 11.61
C ARG A 48 -0.47 0.66 10.97
N LEU A 49 -1.16 -0.14 11.78
CA LEU A 49 -2.28 -0.98 11.36
C LEU A 49 -3.61 -0.26 11.64
N PRO A 50 -4.38 0.09 10.60
CA PRO A 50 -5.73 0.63 10.77
C PRO A 50 -6.77 -0.49 10.80
N LEU A 51 -7.62 -0.52 11.82
CA LEU A 51 -8.73 -1.46 11.96
C LEU A 51 -10.04 -0.68 12.12
N ASP A 52 -10.99 -0.94 11.21
CA ASP A 52 -12.33 -0.36 11.23
C ASP A 52 -13.34 -1.44 11.63
N PRO A 53 -14.05 -1.29 12.77
CA PRO A 53 -15.19 -2.16 13.07
C PRO A 53 -16.33 -1.93 12.08
N VAL A 54 -16.87 -3.03 11.53
CA VAL A 54 -18.08 -3.03 10.71
C VAL A 54 -19.32 -3.17 11.61
N LYS A 55 -19.21 -3.97 12.67
CA LYS A 55 -20.17 -4.10 13.77
C LYS A 55 -19.41 -4.09 15.10
N GLU A 56 -20.09 -4.41 16.20
CA GLU A 56 -19.41 -4.66 17.47
C GLU A 56 -18.38 -5.79 17.31
N CYS A 57 -17.17 -5.56 17.82
CA CYS A 57 -16.09 -6.55 17.82
C CYS A 57 -15.25 -6.47 19.08
N ALA A 58 -14.64 -7.60 19.44
CA ALA A 58 -13.71 -7.71 20.56
C ALA A 58 -12.33 -8.15 20.08
N LEU A 59 -11.29 -7.56 20.65
CA LEU A 59 -9.90 -7.86 20.31
C LEU A 59 -8.98 -7.71 21.52
N THR A 60 -7.85 -8.41 21.47
CA THR A 60 -6.78 -8.32 22.47
C THR A 60 -5.52 -7.77 21.82
N LEU A 61 -5.02 -6.65 22.32
CA LEU A 61 -3.72 -6.10 21.94
C LEU A 61 -2.64 -6.61 22.87
N ASN A 62 -1.48 -6.91 22.32
CA ASN A 62 -0.24 -7.10 23.06
C ASN A 62 0.76 -6.02 22.62
N ILE A 63 0.96 -5.07 23.52
CA ILE A 63 1.74 -3.84 23.33
C ILE A 63 2.76 -3.69 24.46
N THR A 64 3.80 -2.91 24.23
CA THR A 64 4.84 -2.58 25.21
C THR A 64 4.65 -1.21 25.87
N ASP A 65 3.92 -0.30 25.22
CA ASP A 65 3.59 1.05 25.68
C ASP A 65 2.13 1.35 25.30
N GLU A 66 1.34 1.95 26.20
CA GLU A 66 -0.05 2.35 25.95
C GLU A 66 -0.19 3.36 24.81
N LYS A 67 0.86 4.12 24.51
CA LYS A 67 0.91 5.06 23.37
C LYS A 67 0.94 4.37 22.00
N GLN A 68 1.11 3.05 21.96
CA GLN A 68 1.15 2.27 20.71
C GLN A 68 -0.22 2.08 20.07
N PHE A 69 -1.32 2.51 20.70
CA PHE A 69 -2.60 2.50 20.02
C PHE A 69 -3.39 3.78 20.29
N LEU A 70 -4.28 4.07 19.34
CA LEU A 70 -5.22 5.18 19.42
C LEU A 70 -6.58 4.71 18.92
N ILE A 71 -7.64 5.06 19.65
CA ILE A 71 -9.01 4.91 19.17
C ILE A 71 -9.47 6.27 18.67
N VAL A 72 -10.04 6.31 17.47
CA VAL A 72 -10.53 7.53 16.82
C VAL A 72 -11.99 7.38 16.44
N ASP A 73 -12.78 8.44 16.65
CA ASP A 73 -14.22 8.48 16.31
C ASP A 73 -14.45 8.79 14.82
N SER A 74 -13.70 8.11 13.95
CA SER A 74 -13.85 8.20 12.49
C SER A 74 -13.30 6.95 11.79
N PRO A 75 -13.81 6.58 10.60
CA PRO A 75 -13.23 5.53 9.78
C PRO A 75 -11.78 5.86 9.39
N THR A 76 -10.90 4.86 9.39
CA THR A 76 -9.51 5.03 8.91
C THR A 76 -9.41 5.06 7.39
N ILE A 77 -10.37 4.47 6.68
CA ILE A 77 -10.50 4.56 5.23
C ILE A 77 -11.27 5.85 4.89
N PRO A 78 -10.64 6.83 4.22
CA PRO A 78 -11.33 8.06 3.79
C PRO A 78 -12.49 7.76 2.84
N SER A 79 -13.59 8.51 2.96
CA SER A 79 -14.75 8.39 2.05
C SER A 79 -14.38 8.60 0.58
N SER A 80 -13.40 9.47 0.30
CA SER A 80 -12.85 9.64 -1.05
C SER A 80 -12.29 8.34 -1.64
N TRP A 81 -11.72 7.44 -0.83
CA TRP A 81 -11.22 6.15 -1.33
C TRP A 81 -12.37 5.24 -1.73
N ILE A 82 -13.44 5.22 -0.93
CA ILE A 82 -14.65 4.44 -1.18
C ILE A 82 -15.30 4.89 -2.50
N ASN A 83 -15.47 6.21 -2.66
CA ASN A 83 -16.07 6.78 -3.86
C ASN A 83 -15.24 6.48 -5.11
N VAL A 84 -13.91 6.69 -5.03
CA VAL A 84 -13.00 6.37 -6.13
C VAL A 84 -13.04 4.89 -6.49
N ALA A 85 -13.04 3.98 -5.51
CA ALA A 85 -13.11 2.55 -5.77
C ALA A 85 -14.41 2.16 -6.50
N ALA A 86 -15.54 2.71 -6.08
CA ALA A 86 -16.83 2.49 -6.73
C ALA A 86 -16.84 3.00 -8.18
N GLU A 87 -16.38 4.24 -8.41
CA GLU A 87 -16.32 4.84 -9.74
C GLU A 87 -15.37 4.09 -10.68
N LEU A 88 -14.24 3.56 -10.16
CA LEU A 88 -13.30 2.78 -10.95
C LEU A 88 -13.94 1.49 -11.48
N VAL A 89 -14.72 0.79 -10.65
CA VAL A 89 -15.43 -0.43 -11.06
C VAL A 89 -16.58 -0.09 -12.02
N GLU A 90 -17.40 0.90 -11.69
CA GLU A 90 -18.52 1.34 -12.55
C GLU A 90 -18.05 1.69 -13.96
N ARG A 91 -16.87 2.33 -14.08
CA ARG A 91 -16.29 2.77 -15.36
C ARG A 91 -15.35 1.74 -16.00
N ASN A 92 -15.26 0.51 -15.47
CA ASN A 92 -14.35 -0.54 -15.95
C ASN A 92 -12.87 -0.10 -16.04
N MET A 93 -12.43 0.72 -15.08
CA MET A 93 -11.09 1.25 -14.94
C MET A 93 -10.24 0.35 -14.05
N ASP A 94 -9.90 -0.81 -14.58
CA ASP A 94 -9.23 -1.91 -13.89
C ASP A 94 -7.69 -1.82 -13.89
N LYS A 95 -7.07 -0.92 -14.65
CA LYS A 95 -5.63 -0.64 -14.59
C LYS A 95 -5.39 0.74 -13.97
N VAL A 96 -5.05 0.75 -12.69
CA VAL A 96 -5.04 1.96 -11.85
C VAL A 96 -3.65 2.24 -11.33
N MET A 97 -3.17 3.46 -11.53
CA MET A 97 -1.89 3.91 -10.98
C MET A 97 -2.10 4.91 -9.85
N VAL A 98 -1.42 4.69 -8.71
CA VAL A 98 -1.56 5.56 -7.53
C VAL A 98 -0.35 6.48 -7.42
N LEU A 99 -0.59 7.79 -7.39
CA LEU A 99 0.41 8.83 -7.22
C LEU A 99 0.18 9.60 -5.91
N GLY A 100 1.24 10.18 -5.35
CA GLY A 100 1.14 10.91 -4.09
C GLY A 100 2.50 11.18 -3.47
N ALA A 101 2.59 12.20 -2.62
CA ALA A 101 3.81 12.55 -1.90
C ALA A 101 4.28 11.41 -0.97
N VAL A 102 5.50 11.52 -0.45
CA VAL A 102 6.01 10.58 0.55
C VAL A 102 5.11 10.61 1.79
N ASP A 103 4.83 9.44 2.37
CA ASP A 103 3.93 9.26 3.51
C ASP A 103 2.49 9.80 3.29
N ALA A 104 2.02 9.86 2.03
CA ALA A 104 0.62 10.23 1.74
C ALA A 104 -0.40 9.09 2.01
N GLY A 105 0.07 7.85 2.23
CA GLY A 105 -0.81 6.67 2.38
C GLY A 105 -0.97 5.80 1.12
N LYS A 106 -0.08 5.96 0.12
CA LYS A 106 -0.17 5.24 -1.18
C LYS A 106 -0.26 3.72 -1.05
N SER A 107 0.64 3.08 -0.29
CA SER A 107 0.59 1.61 -0.10
C SER A 107 -0.70 1.16 0.57
N SER A 108 -1.24 1.95 1.51
CA SER A 108 -2.53 1.66 2.15
C SER A 108 -3.69 1.80 1.17
N LEU A 109 -3.70 2.84 0.34
CA LEU A 109 -4.70 3.01 -0.74
C LEU A 109 -4.59 1.88 -1.76
N CYS A 110 -3.38 1.50 -2.17
CA CYS A 110 -3.18 0.37 -3.07
C CYS A 110 -3.68 -0.94 -2.46
N THR A 111 -3.45 -1.16 -1.16
CA THR A 111 -3.96 -2.33 -0.44
C THR A 111 -5.49 -2.33 -0.44
N TYR A 112 -6.11 -1.19 -0.13
CA TYR A 112 -7.56 -1.02 -0.16
C TYR A 112 -8.16 -1.27 -1.54
N LEU A 113 -7.63 -0.63 -2.58
CA LEU A 113 -8.09 -0.83 -3.96
C LEU A 113 -7.89 -2.28 -4.42
N SER A 114 -6.77 -2.91 -4.08
CA SER A 114 -6.52 -4.31 -4.43
C SER A 114 -7.55 -5.25 -3.78
N ASN A 115 -7.86 -5.04 -2.49
CA ASN A 115 -8.90 -5.79 -1.79
C ASN A 115 -10.30 -5.52 -2.37
N PHE A 116 -10.57 -4.29 -2.78
CA PHE A 116 -11.83 -3.91 -3.41
C PHE A 116 -12.02 -4.65 -4.73
N PHE A 117 -11.04 -4.57 -5.66
CA PHE A 117 -11.09 -5.32 -6.91
C PHE A 117 -11.13 -6.83 -6.68
N PHE A 118 -10.34 -7.36 -5.76
CA PHE A 118 -10.38 -8.78 -5.41
C PHE A 118 -11.77 -9.23 -4.95
N ARG A 119 -12.50 -8.40 -4.20
CA ARG A 119 -13.87 -8.68 -3.79
C ARG A 119 -14.83 -8.75 -4.98
N GLU A 120 -14.70 -7.83 -5.92
CA GLU A 120 -15.62 -7.70 -7.07
C GLU A 120 -15.35 -8.75 -8.16
N VAL A 121 -14.08 -9.10 -8.42
CA VAL A 121 -13.71 -9.97 -9.57
C VAL A 121 -12.93 -11.24 -9.19
N GLY A 122 -12.56 -11.43 -7.93
CA GLY A 122 -11.87 -12.64 -7.44
C GLY A 122 -10.35 -12.66 -7.64
N GLU A 123 -9.76 -11.66 -8.29
CA GLU A 123 -8.31 -11.51 -8.45
C GLU A 123 -7.88 -10.04 -8.55
N ALA A 124 -6.62 -9.75 -8.20
CA ALA A 124 -6.00 -8.45 -8.42
C ALA A 124 -4.48 -8.58 -8.49
N TYR A 125 -3.86 -7.85 -9.41
CA TYR A 125 -2.41 -7.77 -9.57
C TYR A 125 -1.89 -6.47 -8.96
N ILE A 126 -0.68 -6.53 -8.40
CA ILE A 126 0.03 -5.37 -7.85
C ILE A 126 1.34 -5.22 -8.59
N LEU A 127 1.56 -4.04 -9.18
CA LEU A 127 2.87 -3.62 -9.67
C LEU A 127 3.46 -2.60 -8.69
N ASP A 128 4.50 -2.99 -7.97
CA ASP A 128 5.18 -2.15 -6.99
C ASP A 128 6.42 -1.51 -7.60
N LEU A 129 6.37 -0.17 -7.75
CA LEU A 129 7.43 0.63 -8.34
C LEU A 129 8.23 1.45 -7.32
N ASP A 130 7.96 1.30 -6.01
CA ASP A 130 8.72 2.01 -4.98
C ASP A 130 10.08 1.32 -4.71
N LEU A 131 11.12 1.80 -5.38
CA LEU A 131 12.48 1.30 -5.20
C LEU A 131 13.05 1.52 -3.78
N GLY A 132 12.53 2.52 -3.06
CA GLY A 132 13.02 2.91 -1.75
C GLY A 132 12.38 2.11 -0.62
N GLN A 133 11.11 1.77 -0.74
CA GLN A 133 10.31 1.09 0.28
C GLN A 133 9.42 -0.01 -0.32
N SER A 134 9.97 -0.78 -1.27
CA SER A 134 9.23 -1.86 -1.94
C SER A 134 8.51 -2.75 -0.93
N ASP A 135 7.22 -2.97 -1.16
CA ASP A 135 6.35 -3.82 -0.36
C ASP A 135 6.47 -5.29 -0.75
N LEU A 136 6.62 -5.59 -2.06
CA LEU A 136 6.66 -6.95 -2.60
C LEU A 136 8.05 -7.59 -2.56
N GLY A 137 9.12 -6.80 -2.59
CA GLY A 137 10.49 -7.28 -2.68
C GLY A 137 11.43 -6.60 -1.70
N PRO A 138 12.73 -6.94 -1.75
CA PRO A 138 13.74 -6.14 -1.07
C PRO A 138 13.82 -4.74 -1.73
N PRO A 139 14.35 -3.74 -1.02
CA PRO A 139 14.61 -2.43 -1.61
C PRO A 139 15.46 -2.58 -2.89
N THR A 140 15.37 -1.59 -3.79
CA THR A 140 16.04 -1.56 -5.11
C THR A 140 15.47 -2.52 -6.17
N THR A 141 14.29 -3.07 -5.94
CA THR A 141 13.58 -3.92 -6.90
C THR A 141 12.25 -3.31 -7.30
N LEU A 142 11.79 -3.63 -8.50
CA LEU A 142 10.38 -3.54 -8.88
C LEU A 142 9.74 -4.91 -8.63
N GLY A 143 8.48 -4.95 -8.21
CA GLY A 143 7.78 -6.20 -7.93
C GLY A 143 6.47 -6.33 -8.68
N LEU A 144 6.16 -7.55 -9.11
CA LEU A 144 4.83 -7.95 -9.56
C LEU A 144 4.30 -9.01 -8.60
N GLY A 145 3.13 -8.76 -8.02
CA GLY A 145 2.42 -9.67 -7.13
C GLY A 145 0.97 -9.87 -7.56
N MET A 146 0.32 -10.84 -6.95
CA MET A 146 -1.10 -11.16 -7.16
C MET A 146 -1.76 -11.49 -5.82
N LEU A 147 -2.98 -10.99 -5.62
CA LEU A 147 -3.84 -11.38 -4.52
C LEU A 147 -4.45 -12.76 -4.81
N ARG A 148 -4.27 -13.70 -3.87
CA ARG A 148 -4.98 -15.00 -3.83
C ARG A 148 -6.08 -15.04 -2.76
N GLY A 149 -6.33 -13.89 -2.15
CA GLY A 149 -7.11 -13.68 -0.95
C GLY A 149 -7.00 -12.22 -0.54
N PHE A 150 -7.82 -11.79 0.41
CA PHE A 150 -7.70 -10.48 1.02
C PHE A 150 -6.36 -10.34 1.74
N VAL A 151 -5.74 -9.16 1.62
CA VAL A 151 -4.44 -8.84 2.21
C VAL A 151 -4.54 -7.62 3.13
N LYS A 152 -3.78 -7.60 4.22
CA LYS A 152 -3.73 -6.47 5.17
C LYS A 152 -2.58 -5.51 4.85
N SER A 153 -1.69 -5.94 3.97
CA SER A 153 -0.58 -5.19 3.41
C SER A 153 -0.25 -5.75 2.03
N LEU A 154 0.21 -4.90 1.10
CA LEU A 154 0.76 -5.35 -0.19
C LEU A 154 1.83 -6.44 -0.05
N SER A 155 2.59 -6.46 1.06
CA SER A 155 3.63 -7.47 1.33
C SER A 155 3.10 -8.90 1.55
N GLU A 156 1.79 -9.07 1.74
CA GLU A 156 1.15 -10.39 1.84
C GLU A 156 0.74 -10.96 0.48
N ALA A 157 0.81 -10.17 -0.59
CA ALA A 157 0.49 -10.64 -1.94
C ALA A 157 1.48 -11.72 -2.39
N SER A 158 0.99 -12.67 -3.19
CA SER A 158 1.83 -13.72 -3.76
C SER A 158 2.77 -13.11 -4.80
N LEU A 159 4.08 -13.15 -4.52
CA LEU A 159 5.10 -12.62 -5.42
C LEU A 159 5.19 -13.47 -6.71
N LEU A 160 5.06 -12.82 -7.86
CA LEU A 160 5.18 -13.46 -9.18
C LEU A 160 6.53 -13.20 -9.83
N ALA A 161 7.03 -11.97 -9.74
CA ALA A 161 8.32 -11.60 -10.32
C ALA A 161 8.94 -10.39 -9.60
N LEU A 162 10.27 -10.37 -9.56
CA LEU A 162 11.06 -9.21 -9.19
C LEU A 162 11.95 -8.79 -10.34
N TYR A 163 12.20 -7.49 -10.46
CA TYR A 163 13.17 -6.93 -11.39
C TYR A 163 14.17 -6.06 -10.63
N PHE A 164 15.41 -6.51 -10.55
CA PHE A 164 16.45 -5.82 -9.79
C PHE A 164 16.94 -4.56 -10.51
N ILE A 165 16.80 -3.40 -9.86
CA ILE A 165 17.31 -2.12 -10.34
C ILE A 165 18.68 -1.83 -9.76
N GLY A 166 18.88 -2.05 -8.45
CA GLY A 166 20.15 -1.80 -7.75
C GLY A 166 20.36 -0.35 -7.31
N SER A 167 19.29 0.46 -7.31
CA SER A 167 19.25 1.81 -6.74
C SER A 167 17.93 2.00 -6.01
N THR A 168 17.95 2.71 -4.89
CA THR A 168 16.75 3.14 -4.16
C THR A 168 16.15 4.43 -4.73
N ALA A 169 16.88 5.10 -5.63
CA ALA A 169 16.49 6.38 -6.22
C ALA A 169 16.28 6.20 -7.75
N PRO A 170 15.05 6.43 -8.26
CA PRO A 170 14.74 6.20 -9.67
C PRO A 170 15.62 6.99 -10.65
N HIS A 171 15.94 8.25 -10.33
CA HIS A 171 16.77 9.12 -11.20
C HIS A 171 18.15 8.53 -11.52
N ARG A 172 18.71 7.65 -10.69
CA ARG A 172 20.01 7.02 -10.93
C ARG A 172 19.98 5.85 -11.91
N ALA A 173 18.78 5.37 -12.27
CA ALA A 173 18.62 4.15 -13.05
C ALA A 173 17.38 4.15 -13.96
N MET A 174 16.90 5.32 -14.39
CA MET A 174 15.61 5.47 -15.09
C MET A 174 15.43 4.51 -16.27
N SER A 175 16.42 4.39 -17.17
CA SER A 175 16.31 3.48 -18.32
C SER A 175 16.13 2.03 -17.90
N LYS A 176 16.76 1.60 -16.80
CA LYS A 176 16.62 0.25 -16.24
C LYS A 176 15.25 0.07 -15.58
N VAL A 177 14.74 1.10 -14.91
CA VAL A 177 13.38 1.14 -14.35
C VAL A 177 12.35 1.00 -15.46
N PHE A 178 12.44 1.79 -16.52
CA PHE A 178 11.50 1.72 -17.65
C PHE A 178 11.48 0.34 -18.32
N ARG A 179 12.64 -0.28 -18.54
CA ARG A 179 12.71 -1.68 -19.02
C ARG A 179 12.04 -2.66 -18.06
N GLY A 180 12.28 -2.50 -16.76
CA GLY A 180 11.67 -3.33 -15.73
C GLY A 180 10.14 -3.20 -15.70
N VAL A 181 9.62 -1.97 -15.77
CA VAL A 181 8.18 -1.67 -15.84
C VAL A 181 7.56 -2.38 -17.04
N VAL A 182 8.07 -2.19 -18.26
CA VAL A 182 7.54 -2.84 -19.46
C VAL A 182 7.55 -4.38 -19.32
N LYS A 183 8.63 -4.94 -18.78
CA LYS A 183 8.77 -6.39 -18.60
C LYS A 183 7.84 -6.97 -17.54
N LEU A 184 7.55 -6.24 -16.46
CA LEU A 184 6.63 -6.69 -15.41
C LEU A 184 5.18 -6.48 -15.81
N THR A 185 4.82 -5.33 -16.39
CA THR A 185 3.45 -5.05 -16.87
C THR A 185 3.00 -6.04 -17.96
N SER A 186 3.91 -6.48 -18.83
CA SER A 186 3.59 -7.51 -19.84
C SER A 186 3.32 -8.92 -19.27
N ARG A 187 3.54 -9.12 -17.96
CA ARG A 187 3.30 -10.38 -17.24
C ARG A 187 2.09 -10.33 -16.31
N SER A 188 1.35 -9.22 -16.31
CA SER A 188 0.15 -9.05 -15.49
C SER A 188 -1.08 -8.91 -16.38
N THR A 189 -2.25 -9.23 -15.83
CA THR A 189 -3.55 -8.87 -16.41
C THR A 189 -4.21 -7.77 -15.56
N THR A 190 -5.47 -7.44 -15.83
CA THR A 190 -6.29 -6.57 -15.01
C THR A 190 -7.25 -7.38 -14.13
N PRO A 191 -7.63 -6.89 -12.94
CA PRO A 191 -7.26 -5.59 -12.37
C PRO A 191 -5.79 -5.49 -11.95
N LEU A 192 -5.15 -4.36 -12.26
CA LEU A 192 -3.76 -4.06 -11.94
C LEU A 192 -3.67 -2.75 -11.17
N ILE A 193 -3.20 -2.83 -9.94
CA ILE A 193 -2.91 -1.67 -9.08
C ILE A 193 -1.42 -1.38 -9.10
N VAL A 194 -1.05 -0.18 -9.52
CA VAL A 194 0.34 0.27 -9.59
C VAL A 194 0.66 1.18 -8.42
N ASN A 195 1.47 0.68 -7.49
CA ASN A 195 2.04 1.48 -6.41
C ASN A 195 3.30 2.20 -6.91
N THR A 196 3.51 3.45 -6.49
CA THR A 196 4.64 4.27 -6.95
C THR A 196 5.40 4.89 -5.79
N ASP A 197 6.65 5.27 -6.04
CA ASP A 197 7.45 6.06 -5.11
C ASP A 197 6.85 7.47 -4.89
N GLY A 198 7.23 8.13 -3.79
CA GLY A 198 6.75 9.47 -3.45
C GLY A 198 7.50 10.64 -4.08
N TRP A 199 8.33 10.43 -5.11
CA TRP A 199 9.07 11.50 -5.77
C TRP A 199 8.18 12.23 -6.79
N ILE A 200 7.74 13.44 -6.45
CA ILE A 200 6.76 14.22 -7.24
C ILE A 200 7.11 15.72 -7.39
N SER A 201 8.12 16.22 -6.69
CA SER A 201 8.26 17.66 -6.38
C SER A 201 9.09 18.48 -7.39
N ASP A 202 9.80 17.83 -8.32
CA ASP A 202 10.64 18.52 -9.30
C ASP A 202 10.28 18.12 -10.73
N GLU A 203 10.70 18.91 -11.72
CA GLU A 203 10.36 18.71 -13.14
C GLU A 203 10.78 17.32 -13.64
N LEU A 204 11.92 16.81 -13.16
CA LEU A 204 12.40 15.48 -13.52
C LEU A 204 11.50 14.40 -12.93
N ALA A 205 11.02 14.59 -11.69
CA ALA A 205 10.02 13.72 -11.06
C ALA A 205 8.72 13.69 -11.86
N VAL A 206 8.21 14.86 -12.25
CA VAL A 206 6.99 14.99 -13.07
C VAL A 206 7.17 14.25 -14.40
N SER A 207 8.22 14.57 -15.17
CA SER A 207 8.55 13.90 -16.44
C SER A 207 8.67 12.37 -16.27
N TYR A 208 9.30 11.93 -15.19
CA TYR A 208 9.40 10.51 -14.84
C TYR A 208 8.02 9.86 -14.61
N LYS A 209 7.10 10.51 -13.88
CA LYS A 209 5.74 9.98 -13.67
C LYS A 209 4.93 9.94 -14.96
N PHE A 210 5.01 10.97 -15.80
CA PHE A 210 4.38 10.96 -17.13
C PHE A 210 4.92 9.84 -18.00
N ARG A 211 6.24 9.62 -18.00
CA ARG A 211 6.83 8.50 -18.72
C ARG A 211 6.39 7.14 -18.19
N LEU A 212 6.22 6.97 -16.87
CA LEU A 212 5.63 5.76 -16.32
C LEU A 212 4.18 5.57 -16.78
N MET A 213 3.37 6.63 -16.80
CA MET A 213 2.00 6.58 -17.31
C MET A 213 1.97 6.13 -18.77
N ASP A 214 2.83 6.68 -19.64
CA ASP A 214 2.91 6.26 -21.04
C ASP A 214 3.27 4.77 -21.20
N LEU A 215 4.23 4.28 -20.41
CA LEU A 215 4.71 2.90 -20.49
C LEU A 215 3.71 1.88 -19.94
N ILE A 216 2.94 2.26 -18.93
CA ILE A 216 1.98 1.39 -18.25
C ILE A 216 0.62 1.42 -18.96
N GLY A 217 0.26 2.58 -19.52
CA GLY A 217 -1.05 2.87 -20.09
C GLY A 217 -2.19 2.63 -19.09
N PRO A 218 -2.17 3.25 -17.89
CA PRO A 218 -3.26 3.08 -16.92
C PRO A 218 -4.56 3.67 -17.47
N LYS A 219 -5.70 3.02 -17.17
CA LYS A 219 -7.04 3.57 -17.48
C LYS A 219 -7.39 4.72 -16.55
N ALA A 220 -6.86 4.69 -15.33
CA ALA A 220 -7.07 5.70 -14.31
C ALA A 220 -5.81 5.97 -13.49
N VAL A 221 -5.67 7.21 -13.03
CA VAL A 221 -4.68 7.59 -12.03
C VAL A 221 -5.40 8.13 -10.80
N VAL A 222 -5.06 7.60 -9.62
CA VAL A 222 -5.57 8.13 -8.35
C VAL A 222 -4.49 8.98 -7.72
N ALA A 223 -4.73 10.29 -7.66
CA ALA A 223 -3.86 11.26 -7.01
C ALA A 223 -4.22 11.40 -5.54
N LEU A 224 -3.26 11.08 -4.68
CA LEU A 224 -3.40 11.18 -3.24
C LEU A 224 -2.83 12.52 -2.76
N GLY A 225 -3.72 13.51 -2.58
CA GLY A 225 -3.39 14.90 -2.26
C GLY A 225 -3.61 15.87 -3.43
N GLU A 226 -3.84 17.15 -3.10
CA GLU A 226 -4.25 18.15 -4.09
C GLU A 226 -3.15 18.50 -5.10
N GLU A 227 -1.94 18.76 -4.62
CA GLU A 227 -0.80 19.11 -5.46
C GLU A 227 -0.56 18.05 -6.55
N VAL A 228 -0.76 16.77 -6.22
CA VAL A 228 -0.58 15.66 -7.16
C VAL A 228 -1.71 15.63 -8.20
N TYR A 229 -2.94 15.96 -7.79
CA TYR A 229 -4.09 15.99 -8.68
C TYR A 229 -3.94 17.14 -9.69
N GLU A 230 -3.49 18.31 -9.25
CA GLU A 230 -3.21 19.46 -10.11
C GLU A 230 -2.18 19.14 -11.19
N LEU A 231 -1.12 18.39 -10.86
CA LEU A 231 -0.12 17.93 -11.85
C LEU A 231 -0.73 17.08 -12.97
N LEU A 232 -1.81 16.35 -12.69
CA LEU A 232 -2.46 15.46 -13.65
C LEU A 232 -3.47 16.18 -14.55
N THR A 233 -3.85 17.43 -14.26
CA THR A 233 -4.82 18.19 -15.09
C THR A 233 -4.34 18.42 -16.52
N THR A 234 -3.03 18.36 -16.74
CA THR A 234 -2.40 18.46 -18.07
C THR A 234 -2.29 17.10 -18.79
N SER A 235 -2.61 16.01 -18.10
CA SER A 235 -2.61 14.65 -18.64
C SER A 235 -3.92 14.34 -19.37
N LYS A 236 -3.85 13.46 -20.38
CA LYS A 236 -5.03 12.91 -21.05
C LYS A 236 -5.65 11.72 -20.30
N VAL A 237 -5.00 11.23 -19.24
CA VAL A 237 -5.50 10.10 -18.45
C VAL A 237 -6.63 10.54 -17.55
N THR A 238 -7.62 9.67 -17.31
CA THR A 238 -8.65 9.96 -16.31
C THR A 238 -7.99 10.00 -14.93
N ALA A 239 -8.09 11.13 -14.24
CA ALA A 239 -7.55 11.31 -12.90
C ALA A 239 -8.69 11.37 -11.86
N PHE A 240 -8.46 10.73 -10.72
CA PHE A 240 -9.33 10.78 -9.55
C PHE A 240 -8.56 11.39 -8.38
N LYS A 241 -9.25 12.22 -7.59
CA LYS A 241 -8.68 12.81 -6.39
C LYS A 241 -9.04 11.96 -5.17
N ALA A 242 -8.03 11.55 -4.41
CA ALA A 242 -8.18 10.88 -3.13
C ALA A 242 -7.54 11.72 -2.02
N GLN A 243 -8.17 11.74 -0.85
CA GLN A 243 -7.62 12.43 0.32
C GLN A 243 -6.61 11.51 1.04
N PRO A 244 -5.47 12.04 1.49
CA PRO A 244 -4.59 11.31 2.41
C PRO A 244 -5.35 10.89 3.69
N PRO A 245 -4.98 9.78 4.33
CA PRO A 245 -5.53 9.42 5.64
C PRO A 245 -5.23 10.51 6.67
N ILE A 246 -6.13 10.71 7.64
CA ILE A 246 -5.95 11.74 8.68
C ILE A 246 -4.77 11.39 9.60
N HIS A 247 -4.62 10.10 9.94
CA HIS A 247 -3.69 9.64 10.96
C HIS A 247 -2.52 8.83 10.39
N VAL A 248 -1.81 9.39 9.40
CA VAL A 248 -0.60 8.73 8.87
C VAL A 248 0.55 8.81 9.87
N LEU A 249 1.21 7.67 10.08
CA LEU A 249 2.47 7.60 10.81
C LEU A 249 3.57 8.29 9.99
N LYS A 250 4.05 9.45 10.44
CA LYS A 250 5.17 10.15 9.80
C LYS A 250 6.46 9.35 10.03
N ARG A 251 7.24 9.16 8.97
CA ARG A 251 8.53 8.46 9.05
C ARG A 251 9.66 9.42 8.74
N SER A 252 10.68 9.42 9.59
CA SER A 252 11.92 10.15 9.36
C SER A 252 12.76 9.49 8.26
N ARG A 253 13.80 10.18 7.79
CA ARG A 253 14.79 9.60 6.88
C ARG A 253 15.51 8.40 7.51
N GLU A 254 15.72 8.44 8.82
CA GLU A 254 16.35 7.37 9.58
C GLU A 254 15.44 6.14 9.69
N ASP A 255 14.15 6.32 10.00
CA ASP A 255 13.18 5.22 10.03
C ASP A 255 13.13 4.48 8.69
N ARG A 256 13.18 5.24 7.59
CA ARG A 256 13.23 4.67 6.24
C ARG A 256 14.54 3.92 5.97
N ARG A 257 15.67 4.39 6.50
CA ARG A 257 16.96 3.68 6.41
C ARG A 257 16.89 2.35 7.16
N LEU A 258 16.44 2.37 8.41
CA LEU A 258 16.30 1.18 9.26
C LEU A 258 15.29 0.18 8.68
N SER A 259 14.17 0.65 8.15
CA SER A 259 13.20 -0.18 7.40
C SER A 259 13.86 -0.91 6.24
N ARG A 260 14.69 -0.21 5.44
CA ARG A 260 15.43 -0.81 4.32
C ARG A 260 16.43 -1.85 4.79
N GLU A 261 17.23 -1.53 5.81
CA GLU A 261 18.20 -2.46 6.38
C GLU A 261 17.53 -3.74 6.86
N ARG A 262 16.39 -3.61 7.55
CA ARG A 262 15.60 -4.76 7.98
C ARG A 262 15.06 -5.57 6.80
N ARG A 263 14.51 -4.93 5.76
CA ARG A 263 14.03 -5.65 4.56
C ARG A 263 15.16 -6.37 3.82
N PHE A 264 16.35 -5.78 3.75
CA PHE A 264 17.53 -6.47 3.20
C PHE A 264 17.94 -7.67 4.04
N TYR A 265 18.02 -7.50 5.37
CA TYR A 265 18.31 -8.60 6.28
C TYR A 265 17.29 -9.73 6.13
N GLU A 266 15.99 -9.43 6.15
CA GLU A 266 14.93 -10.43 6.00
C GLU A 266 15.02 -11.20 4.68
N PHE A 267 15.40 -10.53 3.59
CA PHE A 267 15.61 -11.17 2.29
C PHE A 267 16.87 -12.05 2.26
N LEU A 268 17.97 -11.61 2.89
CA LEU A 268 19.28 -12.27 2.81
C LEU A 268 19.54 -13.29 3.92
N LYS A 269 18.82 -13.26 5.05
CA LYS A 269 19.11 -14.11 6.23
C LYS A 269 19.10 -15.61 5.96
N ASN A 270 18.33 -16.04 4.96
CA ASN A 270 18.24 -17.44 4.53
C ASN A 270 18.99 -17.69 3.20
N GLY A 271 19.74 -16.69 2.71
CA GLY A 271 20.53 -16.79 1.51
C GLY A 271 21.71 -17.74 1.71
N ARG A 272 21.98 -18.56 0.69
CA ARG A 272 23.17 -19.40 0.66
C ARG A 272 24.27 -18.67 -0.10
N ILE A 273 25.45 -18.59 0.50
CA ILE A 273 26.65 -18.14 -0.21
C ILE A 273 26.98 -19.21 -1.25
N ARG A 274 26.97 -18.83 -2.54
CA ARG A 274 27.57 -19.65 -3.59
C ARG A 274 29.06 -19.35 -3.59
N VAL A 275 29.85 -20.33 -3.16
CA VAL A 275 31.31 -20.38 -3.30
C VAL A 275 31.63 -21.04 -4.63
#